data_AF-A0A6J7G7N8-F1
#
_entry.id   AF-A0A6J7G7N8-F1
#
_cell.length_a   1.000
_cell.length_b   1.000
_cell.length_c   1.000
_cell.angle_alpha   90.00
_cell.angle_beta   90.00
_cell.angle_gamma   90.00
#
_symmetry.space_group_name_H-M   'P 1'
#
loop_
_entity.id
_entity.type
_entity.pdbx_description
1 polymer ?
#
loop_
_entity_poly.entity_id
_entity_poly.type
_entity_poly.pdbx_seq_one_letter_code
_entity_poly.pdbx_strand_id
1 'polypeptide(L)'
;MTTTPLTSLSDRAKQVEDAANGAAVRTRDELAEQVTRARDTARHGASGLQAGAAVVRDDVSAWWGDLHRSWSVNVARIRRTEDHARADHDAQRAEARADRADADADAALALAYAALDEAEYALLDSSLARMDARDARHAV
;
A
#
# COMPACT_ATOMS: atom_id res chain seq x y z
N MET A 1 -14.67 -21.58 -0.45
CA MET A 1 -14.61 -20.45 -1.42
C MET A 1 -13.17 -19.98 -1.43
N THR A 2 -12.46 -20.14 -2.55
CA THR A 2 -11.11 -19.59 -2.71
C THR A 2 -11.26 -18.09 -2.93
N THR A 3 -10.98 -17.28 -1.91
CA THR A 3 -10.93 -15.82 -2.04
C THR A 3 -9.92 -15.46 -3.11
N THR A 4 -10.38 -14.82 -4.19
CA THR A 4 -9.50 -14.24 -5.21
C THR A 4 -8.69 -13.11 -4.58
N PRO A 5 -7.46 -12.82 -5.06
CA PRO A 5 -6.62 -11.75 -4.51
C PRO A 5 -7.33 -10.40 -4.39
N LEU A 6 -8.24 -10.11 -5.33
CA LEU A 6 -9.06 -8.89 -5.34
C LEU A 6 -10.09 -8.84 -4.21
N THR A 7 -10.68 -9.96 -3.81
CA THR A 7 -11.61 -10.01 -2.66
C THR A 7 -10.88 -9.66 -1.37
N SER A 8 -9.69 -10.22 -1.16
CA SER A 8 -8.88 -9.88 0.01
C SER A 8 -8.43 -8.42 0.02
N LEU A 9 -8.16 -7.83 -1.15
CA LEU A 9 -7.90 -6.39 -1.30
C LEU A 9 -9.12 -5.54 -0.92
N SER A 10 -10.31 -5.92 -1.39
CA SER A 10 -11.56 -5.25 -1.04
C SER A 10 -11.85 -5.29 0.46
N ASP A 11 -11.67 -6.45 1.10
CA ASP A 11 -11.85 -6.60 2.54
C ASP A 11 -10.86 -5.72 3.31
N ARG A 12 -9.62 -5.63 2.82
CA ARG A 12 -8.59 -4.80 3.43
C ARG A 12 -8.89 -3.31 3.29
N ALA A 13 -9.36 -2.86 2.12
CA ALA A 13 -9.78 -1.48 1.92
C ALA A 13 -10.90 -1.09 2.88
N LYS A 14 -11.89 -1.99 3.07
CA LYS A 14 -12.97 -1.77 4.03
C LYS A 14 -12.48 -1.66 5.48
N GLN A 15 -11.53 -2.50 5.89
CA GLN A 15 -10.91 -2.38 7.22
C GLN A 15 -10.19 -1.04 7.42
N VAL A 16 -9.57 -0.48 6.39
CA VAL A 16 -8.92 0.83 6.45
C VAL A 16 -9.95 1.94 6.60
N GLU A 17 -11.05 1.88 5.84
CA GLU A 17 -12.18 2.81 5.94
C GLU A 17 -12.82 2.78 7.34
N ASP A 18 -13.13 1.60 7.86
CA ASP A 18 -13.70 1.42 9.20
C ASP A 18 -12.76 1.97 10.29
N ALA A 19 -11.45 1.75 10.14
CA ALA A 19 -10.45 2.29 11.04
C ALA A 19 -10.39 3.82 11.00
N ALA A 20 -10.46 4.43 9.81
CA ALA A 20 -10.46 5.89 9.65
C ALA A 20 -11.73 6.52 10.25
N ASN A 21 -12.91 5.98 9.94
CA ASN A 21 -14.18 6.47 10.45
C ASN A 21 -14.28 6.33 11.99
N GLY A 22 -13.72 5.26 12.54
CA GLY A 22 -13.67 5.06 13.99
C GLY A 22 -12.69 5.98 14.72
N ALA A 23 -11.77 6.66 14.03
CA ALA A 23 -10.74 7.46 14.69
C ALA A 23 -11.30 8.69 15.42
N ALA A 24 -12.36 9.30 14.89
CA ALA A 24 -12.96 10.53 15.43
C ALA A 24 -13.69 10.34 16.79
N VAL A 25 -14.07 9.11 17.12
CA VAL A 25 -14.83 8.76 18.33
C VAL A 25 -14.00 8.01 19.38
N ARG A 26 -12.69 7.81 19.13
CA ARG A 26 -11.78 7.08 20.04
C ARG A 26 -11.08 8.02 21.03
N THR A 27 -10.71 7.46 22.18
CA THR A 27 -9.81 8.14 23.11
C THR A 27 -8.40 8.21 22.54
N ARG A 28 -7.58 9.14 23.05
CA ARG A 28 -6.19 9.32 22.61
C ARG A 28 -5.36 8.03 22.73
N ASP A 29 -5.55 7.28 23.81
CA ASP A 29 -4.74 6.08 24.09
C ASP A 29 -5.14 4.92 23.16
N GLU A 30 -6.44 4.74 22.90
CA GLU A 30 -6.93 3.75 21.92
C GLU A 30 -6.47 4.08 20.50
N LEU A 31 -6.46 5.36 20.14
CA LEU A 31 -5.97 5.81 18.84
C LEU A 31 -4.46 5.57 18.70
N ALA A 32 -3.67 5.84 19.75
CA ALA A 32 -2.23 5.58 19.77
C ALA A 32 -1.89 4.09 19.60
N GLU A 33 -2.67 3.20 20.23
CA GLU A 33 -2.50 1.76 20.08
C GLU A 33 -2.82 1.28 18.65
N GLN A 34 -3.89 1.81 18.05
CA GLN A 34 -4.21 1.49 16.65
C GLN A 34 -3.17 2.00 15.66
N VAL A 35 -2.66 3.22 15.86
CA VAL A 35 -1.56 3.76 15.03
C VAL A 35 -0.34 2.84 15.11
N THR A 36 -0.01 2.34 16.30
CA THR A 36 1.09 1.38 16.48
C THR A 36 0.85 0.07 15.71
N ARG A 37 -0.35 -0.53 15.81
CA ARG A 37 -0.70 -1.75 15.08
C ARG A 37 -0.73 -1.58 13.57
N ALA A 38 -1.33 -0.48 13.09
CA ALA A 38 -1.38 -0.15 11.67
C ALA A 38 0.03 0.01 11.10
N ARG A 39 0.93 0.61 11.89
CA ARG A 39 2.31 0.80 11.55
C ARG A 39 3.11 -0.50 11.46
N ASP A 40 2.96 -1.41 12.41
CA ASP A 40 3.63 -2.70 12.33
C ASP A 40 3.11 -3.53 11.14
N THR A 41 1.82 -3.46 10.87
CA THR A 41 1.24 -4.06 9.66
C THR A 41 1.85 -3.48 8.38
N ALA A 42 2.01 -2.15 8.30
CA ALA A 42 2.63 -1.49 7.16
C ALA A 42 4.11 -1.90 6.98
N ARG A 43 4.87 -2.07 8.07
CA ARG A 43 6.26 -2.56 8.04
C ARG A 43 6.36 -3.98 7.50
N HIS A 44 5.46 -4.86 7.93
CA HIS A 44 5.39 -6.22 7.41
C HIS A 44 5.02 -6.26 5.92
N GLY A 45 4.04 -5.46 5.50
CA GLY A 45 3.66 -5.31 4.10
C GLY A 45 4.82 -4.83 3.21
N ALA A 46 5.55 -3.80 3.65
CA ALA A 46 6.72 -3.29 2.94
C ALA A 46 7.82 -4.34 2.75
N SER A 47 8.07 -5.15 3.78
CA SER A 47 9.07 -6.24 3.73
C SER A 47 8.64 -7.33 2.74
N GLY A 48 7.35 -7.66 2.71
CA GLY A 48 6.78 -8.61 1.75
C GLY A 48 6.87 -8.13 0.29
N LEU A 49 6.61 -6.84 0.04
CA LEU A 49 6.72 -6.25 -1.29
C LEU A 49 8.17 -6.30 -1.81
N GLN A 50 9.14 -6.00 -0.94
CA GLN A 50 10.56 -6.01 -1.27
C GLN A 50 11.08 -7.44 -1.56
N ALA A 51 10.61 -8.43 -0.81
CA ALA A 51 10.90 -9.84 -1.08
C ALA A 51 10.26 -10.33 -2.39
N GLY A 52 9.01 -9.93 -2.66
CA GLY A 52 8.32 -10.23 -3.91
C GLY A 52 9.03 -9.63 -5.13
N ALA A 53 9.38 -8.34 -5.07
CA ALA A 53 10.09 -7.65 -6.15
C ALA A 53 11.47 -8.25 -6.47
N ALA A 54 12.16 -8.85 -5.49
CA ALA A 54 13.42 -9.55 -5.72
C ALA A 54 13.26 -10.88 -6.49
N VAL A 55 12.07 -11.50 -6.41
CA VAL A 55 11.75 -12.77 -7.09
C VAL A 55 11.35 -12.54 -8.55
N VAL A 56 10.70 -11.42 -8.89
CA VAL A 56 10.18 -11.16 -10.25
C VAL A 56 11.19 -10.48 -11.17
N ARG A 57 12.48 -10.78 -11.03
CA ARG A 57 13.54 -9.94 -11.62
C ARG A 57 13.82 -10.16 -13.11
N ASP A 58 13.19 -11.14 -13.75
CA ASP A 58 13.58 -11.55 -15.10
C ASP A 58 12.59 -11.15 -16.20
N ASP A 59 11.39 -10.64 -15.90
CA ASP A 59 10.46 -10.08 -16.92
C ASP A 59 9.38 -9.20 -16.26
N VAL A 60 9.73 -8.00 -15.80
CA VAL A 60 8.73 -7.06 -15.28
C VAL A 60 8.90 -5.68 -15.90
N SER A 61 7.77 -5.10 -16.29
CA SER A 61 7.62 -3.75 -16.82
C SER A 61 8.38 -2.73 -15.96
N ALA A 62 9.03 -1.76 -16.61
CA ALA A 62 9.78 -0.68 -15.93
C ALA A 62 8.94 0.03 -14.84
N TRP A 63 7.63 0.04 -15.01
CA TRP A 63 6.63 0.56 -14.08
C TRP A 63 6.66 -0.09 -12.69
N TRP A 64 6.82 -1.42 -12.58
CA TRP A 64 6.91 -2.07 -11.25
C TRP A 64 8.15 -1.63 -10.48
N GLY A 65 9.24 -1.38 -11.20
CA GLY A 65 10.46 -0.81 -10.63
C GLY A 65 10.24 0.60 -10.09
N ASP A 66 9.49 1.44 -10.80
CA ASP A 66 9.09 2.78 -10.35
C ASP A 66 8.17 2.75 -9.13
N LEU A 67 7.24 1.80 -9.08
CA LEU A 67 6.35 1.62 -7.95
C LEU A 67 7.08 1.19 -6.69
N HIS A 68 8.01 0.23 -6.83
CA HIS A 68 8.88 -0.18 -5.73
C HIS A 68 9.74 0.99 -5.20
N ARG A 69 10.28 1.84 -6.10
CA ARG A 69 11.00 3.05 -5.72
C ARG A 69 10.11 4.04 -4.98
N SER A 70 8.92 4.33 -5.51
CA SER A 70 7.97 5.29 -4.92
C SER A 70 7.50 4.83 -3.53
N TRP A 71 7.23 3.54 -3.37
CA TRP A 71 6.92 2.92 -2.08
C TRP A 71 8.09 3.04 -1.09
N SER A 72 9.32 2.73 -1.53
CA SER A 72 10.52 2.84 -0.69
C SER A 72 10.75 4.27 -0.18
N VAL A 73 10.48 5.27 -1.01
CA VAL A 73 10.54 6.69 -0.63
C VAL A 73 9.49 7.03 0.44
N ASN A 74 8.25 6.56 0.28
CA ASN A 74 7.18 6.76 1.28
C ASN A 74 7.53 6.11 2.62
N VAL A 75 8.02 4.85 2.62
CA VAL A 75 8.45 4.16 3.85
C VAL A 75 9.59 4.90 4.55
N ALA A 76 10.57 5.42 3.79
CA ALA A 76 11.67 6.21 4.34
C ALA A 76 11.21 7.55 4.94
N ARG A 77 10.14 8.15 4.39
CA ARG A 77 9.55 9.38 4.92
C ARG A 77 8.85 9.14 6.26
N ILE A 78 8.01 8.10 6.34
CA ILE A 78 7.32 7.70 7.58
C ILE A 78 8.32 7.41 8.71
N ARG A 79 9.46 6.75 8.41
CA ARG A 79 10.53 6.50 9.38
C ARG A 79 11.15 7.79 9.92
N ARG A 80 11.45 8.76 9.05
CA ARG A 80 11.98 10.07 9.44
C ARG A 80 11.01 10.86 10.32
N THR A 81 9.71 10.79 10.03
CA THR A 81 8.66 11.41 10.86
C THR A 81 8.63 10.82 12.27
N GLU A 82 8.90 9.51 12.43
CA GLU A 82 8.94 8.86 13.75
C GLU A 82 10.10 9.35 14.62
N ASP A 83 11.32 9.41 14.05
CA ASP A 83 12.49 9.89 14.78
C ASP A 83 12.29 11.34 15.25
N HIS A 84 11.64 12.16 14.42
CA HIS A 84 11.31 13.55 14.73
C HIS A 84 10.11 13.71 15.69
N ALA A 85 9.26 12.69 15.83
CA ALA A 85 8.12 12.68 16.76
C ALA A 85 8.54 12.39 18.21
N ARG A 86 9.60 11.61 18.41
CA ARG A 86 10.12 11.29 19.75
C ARG A 86 10.88 12.45 20.41
N ALA A 87 11.23 13.49 19.65
CA ALA A 87 12.12 14.56 20.10
C ALA A 87 11.42 15.87 20.52
N ASP A 88 10.18 16.17 20.11
CA ASP A 88 9.63 17.55 20.12
C ASP A 88 8.24 17.70 20.76
N HIS A 89 8.10 18.67 21.69
CA HIS A 89 6.91 18.94 22.52
C HIS A 89 6.23 20.33 22.27
N ASP A 90 6.33 20.92 21.08
CA ASP A 90 5.76 22.26 20.77
C ASP A 90 4.43 22.20 19.98
N ALA A 91 3.51 23.12 20.23
CA ALA A 91 2.13 23.13 19.72
C ALA A 91 2.02 23.47 18.22
N GLN A 92 2.76 24.48 17.73
CA GLN A 92 2.82 24.77 16.27
C GLN A 92 3.40 23.59 15.48
N ARG A 93 4.26 22.80 16.12
CA ARG A 93 4.81 21.58 15.52
C ARG A 93 3.84 20.41 15.56
N ALA A 94 2.85 20.42 16.45
CA ALA A 94 1.79 19.41 16.49
C ALA A 94 0.85 19.55 15.30
N GLU A 95 0.44 20.78 14.97
CA GLU A 95 -0.36 21.10 13.78
C GLU A 95 0.39 20.73 12.49
N ALA A 96 1.63 21.20 12.34
CA ALA A 96 2.46 20.83 11.19
C ALA A 96 2.76 19.31 11.09
N ARG A 97 2.63 18.57 12.20
CA ARG A 97 2.75 17.10 12.21
C ARG A 97 1.45 16.43 11.76
N ALA A 98 0.29 16.97 12.11
CA ALA A 98 -1.00 16.52 11.60
C ALA A 98 -1.07 16.72 10.08
N ASP A 99 -0.75 17.92 9.57
CA ASP A 99 -0.76 18.21 8.14
C ASP A 99 0.14 17.28 7.33
N ARG A 100 1.33 16.96 7.88
CA ARG A 100 2.24 16.00 7.25
C ARG A 100 1.68 14.57 7.27
N ALA A 101 1.01 14.17 8.34
CA ALA A 101 0.41 12.85 8.43
C ALA A 101 -0.73 12.67 7.41
N ASP A 102 -1.55 13.72 7.22
CA ASP A 102 -2.62 13.73 6.22
C ASP A 102 -2.05 13.67 4.79
N ALA A 103 -1.03 14.48 4.49
CA ALA A 103 -0.36 14.44 3.18
C ALA A 103 0.33 13.07 2.90
N ASP A 104 0.87 12.42 3.93
CA ASP A 104 1.43 11.07 3.81
C ASP A 104 0.35 10.02 3.56
N ALA A 105 -0.84 10.17 4.16
CA ALA A 105 -1.99 9.31 3.91
C ALA A 105 -2.50 9.45 2.47
N ASP A 106 -2.64 10.69 1.97
CA ASP A 106 -3.05 10.97 0.59
C ASP A 106 -2.07 10.37 -0.43
N ALA A 107 -0.76 10.54 -0.20
CA ALA A 107 0.26 9.96 -1.06
C ALA A 107 0.23 8.42 -1.06
N ALA A 108 -0.09 7.80 0.08
CA ALA A 108 -0.25 6.36 0.18
C ALA A 108 -1.49 5.86 -0.57
N LEU A 109 -2.61 6.57 -0.47
CA LEU A 109 -3.84 6.27 -1.21
C LEU A 109 -3.63 6.41 -2.73
N ALA A 110 -3.01 7.49 -3.19
CA ALA A 110 -2.69 7.68 -4.61
C ALA A 110 -1.85 6.53 -5.18
N LEU A 111 -0.86 6.05 -4.40
CA LEU A 111 -0.03 4.91 -4.78
C LEU A 111 -0.83 3.60 -4.80
N ALA A 112 -1.76 3.40 -3.86
CA ALA A 112 -2.63 2.24 -3.82
C ALA A 112 -3.59 2.18 -5.02
N TYR A 113 -4.16 3.32 -5.42
CA TYR A 113 -5.00 3.41 -6.62
C TYR A 113 -4.20 3.06 -7.88
N ALA A 114 -3.03 3.67 -8.08
CA ALA A 114 -2.18 3.34 -9.21
C ALA A 114 -1.79 1.86 -9.25
N ALA A 115 -1.52 1.25 -8.09
CA ALA A 115 -1.22 -0.17 -8.01
C ALA A 115 -2.40 -1.08 -8.38
N LEU A 116 -3.64 -0.68 -8.04
CA LEU A 116 -4.86 -1.39 -8.43
C LEU A 116 -5.09 -1.32 -9.94
N ASP A 117 -4.92 -0.13 -10.54
CA ASP A 117 -5.12 0.07 -11.97
C ASP A 117 -4.21 -0.82 -12.83
N GLU A 118 -2.93 -0.97 -12.45
CA GLU A 118 -2.05 -1.91 -13.17
C GLU A 118 -2.39 -3.37 -12.86
N ALA A 119 -2.76 -3.70 -11.63
CA ALA A 119 -3.16 -5.07 -11.32
C ALA A 119 -4.33 -5.51 -12.21
N GLU A 120 -5.28 -4.62 -12.48
CA GLU A 120 -6.34 -4.83 -13.46
C GLU A 120 -5.76 -5.01 -14.88
N TYR A 121 -4.92 -4.09 -15.35
CA TYR A 121 -4.27 -4.21 -16.66
C TYR A 121 -3.55 -5.56 -16.85
N ALA A 122 -2.70 -5.94 -15.90
CA ALA A 122 -1.90 -7.16 -15.97
C ALA A 122 -2.78 -8.44 -15.93
N LEU A 123 -3.88 -8.42 -15.19
CA LEU A 123 -4.84 -9.54 -15.16
C LEU A 123 -5.57 -9.69 -16.50
N LEU A 124 -5.95 -8.57 -17.13
CA LEU A 124 -6.58 -8.57 -18.45
C LEU A 124 -5.61 -9.03 -19.53
N ASP A 125 -4.38 -8.51 -19.55
CA ASP A 125 -3.33 -8.89 -20.49
C ASP A 125 -2.97 -10.38 -20.36
N SER A 126 -2.80 -10.88 -19.13
CA SER A 126 -2.58 -12.30 -18.86
C SER A 126 -3.73 -13.18 -19.36
N SER A 127 -4.96 -12.69 -19.25
CA SER A 127 -6.15 -13.41 -19.74
C SER A 127 -6.18 -13.45 -21.27
N LEU A 128 -5.85 -12.34 -21.93
CA LEU A 128 -5.73 -12.26 -23.38
C LEU A 128 -4.64 -13.19 -23.92
N ALA A 129 -3.44 -13.15 -23.34
CA ALA A 129 -2.34 -14.04 -23.73
C ALA A 129 -2.69 -15.53 -23.60
N ARG A 130 -3.52 -15.89 -22.61
CA ARG A 130 -4.04 -17.26 -22.46
C ARG A 130 -5.05 -17.64 -23.53
N MET A 131 -5.85 -16.69 -24.01
CA MET A 131 -6.77 -16.90 -25.12
C MET A 131 -5.97 -17.12 -26.41
N ASP A 132 -5.02 -16.24 -26.71
CA ASP A 132 -4.14 -16.36 -27.86
C ASP A 132 -3.40 -17.71 -27.88
N ALA A 133 -2.88 -18.14 -26.72
CA ALA A 133 -2.21 -19.43 -26.58
C ALA A 133 -3.15 -20.63 -26.80
N ARG A 134 -4.45 -20.52 -26.48
CA ARG A 134 -5.44 -21.57 -26.75
C ARG A 134 -5.77 -21.63 -28.24
N ASP A 135 -5.99 -20.48 -28.86
CA ASP A 135 -6.31 -20.38 -30.28
C ASP A 135 -5.16 -20.92 -31.14
N ALA A 136 -3.92 -20.57 -30.80
CA ALA A 136 -2.73 -21.10 -31.45
C ALA A 136 -2.61 -22.63 -31.34
N ARG A 137 -3.04 -23.24 -30.22
CA ARG A 137 -3.03 -24.70 -30.04
C ARG A 137 -4.13 -25.42 -30.82
N HIS A 138 -5.24 -24.74 -31.13
CA HIS A 138 -6.36 -25.30 -31.89
C HIS A 138 -6.19 -25.15 -33.41
N ALA A 139 -5.27 -24.28 -33.85
CA ALA A 139 -4.92 -24.08 -35.26
C ALA A 139 -3.90 -25.10 -35.81
N VAL A 140 -3.39 -26.00 -34.97
CA VAL A 140 -2.44 -27.09 -35.29
C VAL A 140 -3.19 -28.41 -35.35
#